data_AF-A0A8T9Q221-F1
#
_entry.id   AF-A0A8T9Q221-F1
#
_cell.length_a   1.000
_cell.length_b   1.000
_cell.length_c   1.000
_cell.angle_alpha   90.00
_cell.angle_beta   90.00
_cell.angle_gamma   90.00
#
_symmetry.space_group_name_H-M   'P 1'
#
loop_
_entity.id
_entity.type
_entity.pdbx_description
1 polymer ?
#
loop_
_entity_poly.entity_id
_entity_poly.type
_entity_poly.pdbx_seq_one_letter_code
_entity_poly.pdbx_strand_id
1 'polypeptide(L)'
;MCYCVYIGADAALPLVGFDKTNSAFSLEPVAGWETTVAQHFSKQNIYYAGSWQGCSCGFAGGIDLEDVALVAKNLRSVRALLAYLDSALQLEDTIEFYTCWTGNQWQEPEQRRVESMYTVRAEPAYFELEEDVLITFTRKQPSL
;
A
#
# COMPACT_ATOMS: atom_id res chain seq x y z
N MET A 1 -11.37 5.44 13.08
CA MET A 1 -9.91 5.27 12.97
C MET A 1 -9.56 5.19 11.49
N CYS A 2 -8.33 5.51 11.08
CA CYS A 2 -7.93 5.42 9.67
C CYS A 2 -7.08 4.17 9.44
N TYR A 3 -7.15 3.61 8.23
CA TYR A 3 -6.17 2.63 7.78
C TYR A 3 -4.83 3.32 7.55
N CYS A 4 -3.77 2.59 7.84
CA CYS A 4 -2.40 2.89 7.48
C CYS A 4 -1.89 1.81 6.54
N VAL A 5 -1.23 2.22 5.47
CA VAL A 5 -0.51 1.36 4.53
C VAL A 5 0.96 1.74 4.60
N TYR A 6 1.81 0.75 4.84
CA TYR A 6 3.25 0.90 4.87
C TYR A 6 3.90 0.04 3.80
N ILE A 7 4.95 0.58 3.18
CA ILE A 7 5.71 -0.07 2.12
C ILE A 7 7.17 -0.18 2.56
N GLY A 8 7.72 -1.39 2.53
CA GLY A 8 9.12 -1.68 2.82
C GLY A 8 9.89 -2.08 1.56
N ALA A 9 11.06 -1.49 1.37
CA ALA A 9 11.94 -1.73 0.23
C ALA A 9 13.44 -1.62 0.61
N ASP A 10 14.29 -2.37 -0.08
CA ASP A 10 15.75 -2.27 0.09
C ASP A 10 16.31 -1.09 -0.73
N ALA A 11 15.73 -0.84 -1.90
CA ALA A 11 16.02 0.35 -2.69
C ALA A 11 15.31 1.59 -2.09
N ALA A 12 15.96 2.75 -2.23
CA ALA A 12 15.30 4.02 -1.98
C ALA A 12 14.21 4.23 -3.04
N LEU A 13 12.96 4.37 -2.61
CA LEU A 13 11.83 4.52 -3.49
C LEU A 13 11.53 6.01 -3.77
N PRO A 14 11.12 6.38 -5.00
CA PRO A 14 10.78 7.77 -5.33
C PRO A 14 9.59 8.30 -4.52
N LEU A 15 9.84 9.31 -3.68
CA LEU A 15 8.78 9.94 -2.88
C LEU A 15 7.75 10.67 -3.76
N VAL A 16 6.49 10.64 -3.34
CA VAL A 16 5.38 11.30 -4.02
C VAL A 16 4.66 12.20 -3.01
N GLY A 17 4.79 13.51 -3.16
CA GLY A 17 4.16 14.47 -2.26
C GLY A 17 2.64 14.45 -2.35
N PHE A 18 1.97 14.70 -1.22
CA PHE A 18 0.52 14.83 -1.18
C PHE A 18 0.05 16.24 -1.55
N ASP A 19 -0.87 16.32 -2.52
CA ASP A 19 -1.62 17.50 -2.92
C ASP A 19 -3.12 17.22 -2.74
N LYS A 20 -3.74 17.98 -1.84
CA LYS A 20 -5.18 17.88 -1.49
C LYS A 20 -6.13 17.98 -2.68
N THR A 21 -5.69 18.58 -3.79
CA THR A 21 -6.54 18.84 -4.96
C THR A 21 -6.43 17.77 -6.03
N ASN A 22 -5.29 17.08 -6.13
CA ASN A 22 -4.96 16.27 -7.30
C ASN A 22 -4.25 14.94 -7.01
N SER A 23 -3.83 14.67 -5.78
CA SER A 23 -3.19 13.39 -5.47
C SER A 23 -4.19 12.24 -5.54
N ALA A 24 -3.80 11.17 -6.24
CA ALA A 24 -4.41 9.85 -6.10
C ALA A 24 -3.55 8.93 -5.21
N PHE A 25 -2.27 9.26 -5.06
CA PHE A 25 -1.29 8.51 -4.29
C PHE A 25 -0.25 9.48 -3.76
N SER A 26 0.25 9.21 -2.56
CA SER A 26 1.41 9.84 -1.96
C SER A 26 2.27 8.78 -1.28
N LEU A 27 3.57 9.02 -1.25
CA LEU A 27 4.53 8.21 -0.53
C LEU A 27 5.52 9.11 0.18
N GLU A 28 5.63 8.93 1.49
CA GLU A 28 6.53 9.68 2.34
C GLU A 28 7.29 8.74 3.29
N PRO A 29 8.50 9.11 3.76
CA PRO A 29 9.18 8.35 4.79
C PRO A 29 8.31 8.23 6.04
N VAL A 30 8.38 7.09 6.72
CA VAL A 30 7.68 6.92 8.01
C VAL A 30 8.11 8.02 8.99
N ALA A 31 7.13 8.66 9.61
CA ALA A 31 7.40 9.71 10.59
C ALA A 31 8.06 9.13 11.85
N GLY A 32 8.87 9.92 12.55
CA GLY A 32 9.65 9.44 13.70
C GLY A 32 8.84 8.75 14.81
N TRP A 33 7.56 9.11 14.97
CA TRP A 33 6.64 8.53 15.95
C TRP A 33 5.97 7.22 15.49
N GLU A 34 6.08 6.86 14.21
CA GLU A 34 5.55 5.62 13.62
C GLU A 34 6.63 4.55 13.42
N THR A 35 7.84 4.81 13.90
CA THR A 35 9.02 3.95 13.70
C THR A 35 8.87 2.54 14.25
N THR A 36 7.92 2.30 15.16
CA THR A 36 7.61 0.94 15.66
C THR A 36 7.16 0.02 14.55
N VAL A 37 6.54 0.52 13.48
CA VAL A 37 6.11 -0.32 12.36
C VAL A 37 7.29 -0.95 11.63
N ALA A 38 8.46 -0.30 11.65
CA ALA A 38 9.65 -0.77 10.93
C ALA A 38 10.15 -2.13 11.44
N GLN A 39 9.83 -2.51 12.68
CA GLN A 39 10.22 -3.80 13.24
C GLN A 39 9.59 -5.00 12.50
N HIS A 40 8.49 -4.77 11.77
CA HIS A 40 7.75 -5.82 11.06
C HIS A 40 8.37 -6.16 9.72
N PHE A 41 9.19 -5.27 9.19
CA PHE A 41 9.77 -5.36 7.87
C PHE A 41 11.17 -5.96 7.93
N SER A 42 11.49 -6.79 6.94
CA SER A 42 12.88 -7.19 6.69
C SER A 42 13.66 -6.13 5.91
N LYS A 43 12.94 -5.20 5.28
CA LYS A 43 13.45 -4.12 4.43
C LYS A 43 13.93 -2.91 5.23
N GLN A 44 14.92 -2.18 4.70
CA GLN A 44 15.53 -1.05 5.41
C GLN A 44 14.77 0.27 5.26
N ASN A 45 14.15 0.50 4.10
CA ASN A 45 13.46 1.75 3.83
C ASN A 45 11.95 1.54 3.94
N ILE A 46 11.34 2.18 4.93
CA ILE A 46 9.90 2.07 5.19
C ILE A 46 9.22 3.40 4.91
N TYR A 47 8.08 3.34 4.24
CA TYR A 47 7.31 4.48 3.78
C TYR A 47 5.86 4.36 4.18
N TYR A 48 5.19 5.50 4.41
CA TYR A 48 3.75 5.59 4.53
C TYR A 48 3.12 5.91 3.17
N ALA A 49 2.09 5.16 2.78
CA ALA A 49 1.35 5.37 1.55
C ALA A 49 -0.02 6.01 1.82
N GLY A 50 -0.25 7.17 1.22
CA GLY A 50 -1.51 7.91 1.28
C GLY A 50 -2.29 7.84 -0.02
N SER A 51 -3.62 7.81 0.08
CA SER A 51 -4.55 7.90 -1.04
C SER A 51 -4.93 9.37 -1.35
N TRP A 52 -5.94 9.57 -2.19
CA TRP A 52 -6.53 10.90 -2.45
C TRP A 52 -6.99 11.66 -1.20
N GLN A 53 -7.24 10.98 -0.08
CA GLN A 53 -7.67 11.61 1.18
C GLN A 53 -6.49 12.15 2.00
N GLY A 54 -5.24 11.83 1.61
CA GLY A 54 -4.05 12.11 2.41
C GLY A 54 -3.82 11.08 3.53
N CYS A 55 -4.64 10.03 3.58
CA CYS A 55 -4.46 8.84 4.41
C CYS A 55 -4.72 7.58 3.57
N SER A 56 -4.50 6.39 4.10
CA SER A 56 -4.62 5.14 3.33
C SER A 56 -6.08 4.66 3.13
N CYS A 57 -7.07 5.27 3.78
CA CYS A 57 -8.48 4.84 3.70
C CYS A 57 -9.06 4.83 2.29
N GLY A 58 -8.59 5.70 1.39
CA GLY A 58 -9.03 5.75 0.00
C GLY A 58 -8.51 4.59 -0.87
N PHE A 59 -7.75 3.64 -0.32
CA PHE A 59 -7.36 2.40 -1.01
C PHE A 59 -8.33 1.23 -0.78
N ALA A 60 -9.28 1.33 0.14
CA ALA A 60 -10.35 0.35 0.22
C ALA A 60 -11.25 0.51 -1.01
N GLY A 61 -11.22 -0.47 -1.93
CA GLY A 61 -11.72 -0.45 -3.32
C GLY A 61 -13.20 -0.07 -3.57
N GLY A 62 -13.93 0.38 -2.55
CA GLY A 62 -15.24 1.02 -2.71
C GLY A 62 -16.40 0.07 -2.98
N ILE A 63 -16.25 -1.22 -2.63
CA ILE A 63 -17.22 -2.29 -2.93
C ILE A 63 -18.60 -2.03 -2.26
N ASP A 64 -18.64 -1.24 -1.18
CA ASP A 64 -19.88 -0.90 -0.46
C ASP A 64 -20.30 0.58 -0.56
N LEU A 65 -19.81 1.32 -1.57
CA LEU A 65 -20.13 2.73 -1.72
C LEU A 65 -21.18 2.97 -2.80
N GLU A 66 -22.33 3.55 -2.41
CA GLU A 66 -23.36 4.00 -3.34
C GLU A 66 -22.93 5.28 -4.11
N ASP A 67 -21.98 6.04 -3.57
CA ASP A 67 -21.47 7.25 -4.20
C ASP A 67 -20.46 6.92 -5.31
N VAL A 68 -20.93 6.98 -6.56
CA VAL A 68 -20.14 6.74 -7.77
C VAL A 68 -18.91 7.65 -7.87
N ALA A 69 -19.00 8.91 -7.42
CA ALA A 69 -17.87 9.83 -7.47
C ALA A 69 -16.80 9.45 -6.45
N LEU A 70 -17.22 8.95 -5.29
CA LEU A 70 -16.32 8.42 -4.25
C LEU A 70 -15.65 7.12 -4.70
N VAL A 71 -16.41 6.17 -5.26
CA VAL A 71 -15.87 4.95 -5.88
C VAL A 71 -14.83 5.28 -6.93
N ALA A 72 -15.11 6.25 -7.81
CA ALA A 72 -14.15 6.67 -8.83
C ALA A 72 -12.85 7.25 -8.24
N LYS A 73 -12.91 7.96 -7.10
CA LYS A 73 -11.71 8.47 -6.41
C LYS A 73 -10.90 7.34 -5.77
N ASN A 74 -11.57 6.38 -5.13
CA ASN A 74 -10.91 5.23 -4.52
C ASN A 74 -10.24 4.36 -5.58
N LEU A 75 -10.95 4.00 -6.66
CA LEU A 75 -10.37 3.23 -7.76
C LEU A 75 -9.19 3.94 -8.43
N ARG A 76 -9.20 5.27 -8.54
CA ARG A 76 -8.02 6.02 -9.01
C ARG A 76 -6.83 5.85 -8.06
N SER A 77 -7.08 5.86 -6.76
CA SER A 77 -6.03 5.72 -5.75
C SER A 77 -5.45 4.31 -5.72
N VAL A 78 -6.32 3.29 -5.77
CA VAL A 78 -5.90 1.88 -5.90
C VAL A 78 -5.06 1.69 -7.17
N ARG A 79 -5.51 2.18 -8.32
CA ARG A 79 -4.75 2.07 -9.57
C ARG A 79 -3.38 2.76 -9.47
N ALA A 80 -3.31 3.93 -8.83
CA ALA A 80 -2.06 4.64 -8.62
C ALA A 80 -1.11 3.88 -7.68
N LEU A 81 -1.63 3.33 -6.57
CA LEU A 81 -0.87 2.46 -5.67
C LEU A 81 -0.32 1.23 -6.39
N LEU A 82 -1.16 0.50 -7.14
CA LEU A 82 -0.72 -0.70 -7.86
C LEU A 82 0.29 -0.39 -8.97
N ALA A 83 0.14 0.73 -9.67
CA ALA A 83 1.12 1.19 -10.66
C ALA A 83 2.45 1.60 -10.01
N TYR A 84 2.39 2.15 -8.79
CA TYR A 84 3.59 2.49 -8.03
C TYR A 84 4.34 1.23 -7.57
N LEU A 85 3.63 0.28 -6.97
CA LEU A 85 4.19 -1.02 -6.55
C LEU A 85 4.80 -1.78 -7.73
N ASP A 86 4.20 -1.70 -8.94
CA ASP A 86 4.84 -2.22 -10.16
C ASP A 86 6.21 -1.61 -10.42
N SER A 87 6.22 -0.28 -10.47
CA SER A 87 7.40 0.47 -10.84
C SER A 87 8.52 0.24 -9.83
N ALA A 88 8.18 0.13 -8.56
CA ALA A 88 9.12 -0.21 -7.50
C ALA A 88 9.64 -1.65 -7.63
N LEU A 89 8.81 -2.63 -8.03
CA LEU A 89 9.25 -3.98 -8.43
C LEU A 89 10.04 -4.02 -9.77
N GLN A 90 10.27 -2.87 -10.41
CA GLN A 90 11.29 -2.71 -11.45
C GLN A 90 12.67 -2.37 -10.92
N LEU A 91 12.76 -1.93 -9.66
CA LEU A 91 14.02 -1.57 -9.00
C LEU A 91 14.57 -2.72 -8.14
N GLU A 92 13.70 -3.56 -7.60
CA GLU A 92 14.07 -4.75 -6.81
C GLU A 92 13.07 -5.91 -6.98
N ASP A 93 13.45 -7.10 -6.50
CA ASP A 93 12.68 -8.33 -6.72
C ASP A 93 11.42 -8.44 -5.84
N THR A 94 11.45 -7.82 -4.66
CA THR A 94 10.38 -7.94 -3.65
C THR A 94 10.12 -6.64 -2.92
N ILE A 95 8.85 -6.38 -2.61
CA ILE A 95 8.41 -5.26 -1.76
C ILE A 95 7.54 -5.83 -0.66
N GLU A 96 7.71 -5.34 0.56
CA GLU A 96 6.82 -5.67 1.67
C GLU A 96 5.74 -4.60 1.79
N PHE A 97 4.51 -5.02 2.03
CA PHE A 97 3.32 -4.19 2.13
C PHE A 97 2.57 -4.57 3.39
N TYR A 98 2.35 -3.63 4.30
CA TYR A 98 1.67 -3.88 5.56
C TYR A 98 0.51 -2.92 5.76
N THR A 99 -0.59 -3.45 6.26
CA THR A 99 -1.84 -2.72 6.52
C THR A 99 -2.25 -2.90 7.97
N CYS A 100 -2.56 -1.81 8.67
CA CYS A 100 -3.11 -1.85 10.02
C CYS A 100 -3.94 -0.60 10.31
N TRP A 101 -4.62 -0.56 11.46
CA TRP A 101 -5.26 0.67 11.93
C TRP A 101 -4.25 1.61 12.57
N THR A 102 -4.50 2.92 12.44
CA THR A 102 -3.77 3.93 13.21
C THR A 102 -3.86 3.63 14.71
N GLY A 103 -2.70 3.49 15.36
CA GLY A 103 -2.55 3.10 16.77
C GLY A 103 -2.06 1.67 16.96
N ASN A 104 -2.19 0.81 15.94
CA ASN A 104 -1.79 -0.60 15.98
C ASN A 104 -0.46 -0.87 15.27
N GLN A 105 0.30 0.17 14.90
CA GLN A 105 1.57 0.02 14.18
C GLN A 105 2.59 -0.92 14.87
N TRP A 106 2.51 -1.05 16.19
CA TRP A 106 3.39 -1.90 17.00
C TRP A 106 2.92 -3.35 17.09
N GLN A 107 1.67 -3.66 16.72
CA GLN A 107 1.12 -5.02 16.79
C GLN A 107 1.74 -5.89 15.71
N GLU A 108 2.10 -7.12 16.07
CA GLU A 108 2.64 -8.10 15.13
C GLU A 108 1.60 -8.44 14.07
N PRO A 109 1.96 -8.49 12.78
CA PRO A 109 1.05 -8.95 11.74
C PRO A 109 0.49 -10.34 12.08
N GLU A 110 -0.84 -10.49 12.01
CA GLU A 110 -1.50 -11.77 12.20
C GLU A 110 -1.11 -12.77 11.11
N GLN A 111 -0.81 -12.27 9.91
CA GLN A 111 -0.44 -13.08 8.76
C GLN A 111 0.72 -12.47 7.98
N ARG A 112 1.56 -13.36 7.44
CA ARG A 112 2.63 -13.02 6.50
C ARG A 112 2.51 -13.92 5.29
N ARG A 113 2.40 -13.36 4.10
CA ARG A 113 2.28 -14.14 2.86
C ARG A 113 3.01 -13.52 1.69
N VAL A 114 3.25 -14.32 0.67
CA VAL A 114 3.90 -13.90 -0.57
C VAL A 114 2.86 -13.89 -1.67
N GLU A 115 2.79 -12.79 -2.41
CA GLU A 115 1.87 -12.67 -3.55
C GLU A 115 2.57 -12.22 -4.82
N SER A 116 2.01 -12.64 -5.94
CA SER A 116 2.42 -12.13 -7.25
C SER A 116 1.67 -10.84 -7.56
N MET A 117 2.43 -9.81 -7.91
CA MET A 117 1.85 -8.54 -8.36
C MET A 117 1.04 -8.70 -9.66
N TYR A 118 1.25 -9.80 -10.41
CA TYR A 118 0.43 -10.14 -11.58
C TYR A 118 -1.02 -10.45 -11.20
N THR A 119 -1.22 -11.21 -10.12
CA THR A 119 -2.57 -11.58 -9.63
C THR A 119 -3.32 -10.36 -9.15
N VAL A 120 -2.67 -9.51 -8.34
CA VAL A 120 -3.30 -8.32 -7.72
C VAL A 120 -3.74 -7.29 -8.76
N ARG A 121 -3.00 -7.16 -9.87
CA ARG A 121 -3.35 -6.21 -10.94
C ARG A 121 -4.43 -6.67 -11.89
N ALA A 122 -4.69 -7.97 -11.96
CA ALA A 122 -5.69 -8.48 -12.88
C ALA A 122 -7.06 -7.85 -12.58
N GLU A 123 -7.35 -7.60 -11.30
CA GLU A 123 -8.66 -7.11 -10.89
C GLU A 123 -8.56 -6.01 -9.80
N PRO A 124 -8.15 -4.78 -10.15
CA PRO A 124 -7.96 -3.69 -9.18
C PRO A 124 -9.23 -3.30 -8.41
N ALA A 125 -10.41 -3.66 -8.94
CA ALA A 125 -11.68 -3.42 -8.28
C ALA A 125 -11.89 -4.29 -7.03
N TYR A 126 -11.20 -5.43 -6.93
CA TYR A 126 -11.22 -6.32 -5.76
C TYR A 126 -9.97 -6.15 -4.88
N PHE A 127 -9.20 -5.09 -5.10
CA PHE A 127 -8.13 -4.76 -4.17
C PHE A 127 -8.74 -4.27 -2.86
N GLU A 128 -8.41 -4.97 -1.79
CA GLU A 128 -8.86 -4.68 -0.44
C GLU A 128 -7.65 -4.54 0.48
N LEU A 129 -7.81 -3.72 1.53
CA LEU A 129 -6.85 -3.64 2.60
C LEU A 129 -7.20 -4.71 3.63
N GLU A 130 -6.34 -5.70 3.78
CA GLU A 130 -6.49 -6.73 4.81
C GLU A 130 -5.80 -6.27 6.09
N GLU A 131 -6.55 -6.14 7.17
CA GLU A 131 -6.01 -5.72 8.46
C GLU A 131 -4.96 -6.69 8.99
N ASP A 132 -3.86 -6.14 9.51
CA ASP A 132 -2.76 -6.84 10.17
C ASP A 132 -2.13 -7.96 9.32
N VAL A 133 -2.15 -7.79 7.99
CA VAL A 133 -1.47 -8.67 7.03
C VAL A 133 -0.25 -7.98 6.45
N LEU A 134 0.90 -8.64 6.52
CA LEU A 134 2.09 -8.26 5.78
C LEU A 134 2.25 -9.14 4.54
N ILE A 135 2.18 -8.52 3.36
CA ILE A 135 2.30 -9.15 2.07
C ILE A 135 3.66 -8.82 1.48
N THR A 136 4.43 -9.82 1.11
CA THR A 136 5.61 -9.65 0.25
C THR A 136 5.17 -9.81 -1.20
N PHE A 137 5.08 -8.70 -1.92
CA PHE A 137 4.83 -8.71 -3.36
C PHE A 137 6.09 -9.09 -4.13
N THR A 138 5.90 -9.95 -5.13
CA THR A 138 6.94 -10.40 -6.05
C THR A 138 6.51 -10.12 -7.49
N ARG A 139 7.48 -10.02 -8.39
CA ARG A 139 7.18 -9.88 -9.83
C ARG A 139 6.62 -11.16 -10.46
N LYS A 140 6.95 -12.34 -9.94
CA LYS A 140 6.84 -13.61 -10.68
C LYS A 140 5.44 -13.86 -11.23
N GLN A 141 5.36 -13.98 -12.55
CA GLN A 141 4.20 -14.58 -13.22
C GLN A 141 4.17 -16.08 -12.88
N PRO A 142 3.00 -16.73 -12.67
CA PRO A 142 2.97 -18.18 -12.63
C PRO A 142 3.56 -18.71 -13.94
N SER A 143 4.58 -19.55 -13.86
CA SER A 143 5.05 -20.29 -15.04
C SER A 143 3.90 -21.16 -15.55
N LEU A 144 3.44 -20.87 -16.78
CA LEU A 144 2.45 -21.64 -17.52
C LEU A 144 2.87 -23.10 -17.69
#